data_AF-A0A7J8R1Z0-F1
#
_entry.id   AF-A0A7J8R1Z0-F1
#
_cell.length_a   1.000
_cell.length_b   1.000
_cell.length_c   1.000
_cell.angle_alpha   90.00
_cell.angle_beta   90.00
_cell.angle_gamma   90.00
#
_symmetry.space_group_name_H-M   'P 1'
#
loop_
_entity.id
_entity.type
_entity.pdbx_description
1 polymer ?
#
loop_
_entity_poly.entity_id
_entity_poly.type
_entity_poly.pdbx_seq_one_letter_code
_entity_poly.pdbx_strand_id
1 'polypeptide(L)'
;MHDGCTFNHRYVKSNPHEVENATWMLTVFVQVFNCFGRQFCLHFEAFQLGMAPVYMAFLRFMGDDNEAKKFSYSLEVGANGRKLIWQGIPRSIRDSHRKVRDSQDGLVIQRNLALYFSGGDRQEL
;
A
#
# COMPACT_ATOMS: atom_id res chain seq x y z
N MET A 1 -27.09 8.54 1.16
CA MET A 1 -26.76 7.12 1.37
C MET A 1 -26.05 6.66 0.10
N HIS A 2 -24.73 6.44 0.14
CA HIS A 2 -24.00 5.97 -1.05
C HIS A 2 -24.11 4.45 -1.12
N ASP A 3 -24.95 3.98 -2.03
CA ASP A 3 -25.21 2.58 -2.37
C ASP A 3 -24.12 2.04 -3.32
N GLY A 4 -22.86 2.13 -2.88
CA GLY A 4 -21.71 1.66 -3.63
C GLY A 4 -20.84 0.78 -2.75
N CYS A 5 -20.90 -0.53 -2.94
CA CYS A 5 -20.11 -1.54 -2.21
C CYS A 5 -18.60 -1.50 -2.53
N THR A 6 -18.11 -0.43 -3.16
CA THR A 6 -16.71 -0.30 -3.57
C THR A 6 -16.25 1.15 -3.39
N PHE A 7 -15.20 1.33 -2.59
CA PHE A 7 -14.51 2.61 -2.43
C PHE A 7 -13.16 2.52 -3.16
N ASN A 8 -12.98 3.34 -4.20
CA ASN A 8 -11.74 3.41 -4.96
C ASN A 8 -10.94 4.64 -4.53
N HIS A 9 -9.79 4.43 -3.89
CA HIS A 9 -8.84 5.49 -3.55
C HIS A 9 -7.60 5.36 -4.42
N ARG A 10 -7.36 6.35 -5.27
CA ARG A 10 -6.15 6.40 -6.11
C ARG A 10 -5.12 7.29 -5.45
N TYR A 11 -4.07 6.69 -4.90
CA TYR A 11 -2.89 7.42 -4.46
C TYR A 11 -1.96 7.64 -5.66
N VAL A 12 -1.73 8.90 -6.03
CA VAL A 12 -0.76 9.28 -7.07
C VAL A 12 0.33 10.10 -6.40
N LYS A 13 1.56 9.56 -6.34
CA LYS A 13 2.74 10.39 -6.04
C LYS A 13 3.21 11.04 -7.32
N SER A 14 3.24 12.37 -7.32
CA SER A 14 3.59 13.17 -8.50
C SER A 14 5.10 13.32 -8.72
N ASN A 15 5.94 13.04 -7.71
CA ASN A 15 7.38 13.28 -7.76
C ASN A 15 8.20 11.99 -7.63
N PRO A 16 8.90 11.54 -8.69
CA PRO A 16 9.78 10.36 -8.66
C PRO A 16 10.91 10.47 -7.63
N HIS A 17 11.44 11.68 -7.40
CA HIS A 17 12.53 11.91 -6.45
C HIS A 17 12.12 11.66 -4.99
N GLU A 18 10.82 11.73 -4.68
CA GLU A 18 10.33 11.36 -3.35
C GLU A 18 10.28 9.85 -3.13
N VAL A 19 10.22 9.05 -4.20
CA VAL A 19 10.37 7.59 -4.12
C VAL A 19 11.82 7.27 -3.77
N GLU A 20 12.78 7.97 -4.37
CA GLU A 20 14.19 7.87 -4.03
C GLU A 20 14.50 8.30 -2.60
N ASN A 21 14.01 9.45 -2.16
CA ASN A 21 14.20 9.95 -0.79
C ASN A 21 13.51 9.07 0.27
N ALA A 22 12.40 8.40 -0.07
CA ALA A 22 11.76 7.42 0.81
C ALA A 22 12.59 6.14 1.01
N THR A 23 13.61 5.90 0.18
CA THR A 23 14.51 4.74 0.34
C THR A 23 15.53 4.96 1.47
N TRP A 24 15.85 6.22 1.79
CA TRP A 24 16.89 6.58 2.77
C TRP A 24 16.37 6.87 4.18
N MET A 25 15.07 7.15 4.32
CA MET A 25 14.40 7.29 5.61
C MET A 25 13.38 6.17 5.74
N LEU A 26 13.28 5.50 6.89
CA LEU A 26 12.15 4.62 7.24
C LEU A 26 10.84 5.42 7.15
N THR A 27 10.35 5.60 5.94
CA THR A 27 9.23 6.49 5.65
C THR A 27 7.99 5.63 5.70
N VAL A 28 7.46 5.51 6.91
CA VAL A 28 6.14 4.94 7.14
C VAL A 28 5.13 6.04 6.84
N PHE A 29 4.38 5.89 5.76
CA PHE A 29 3.26 6.76 5.44
C PHE A 29 1.95 6.05 5.75
N VAL A 30 1.06 6.72 6.48
CA VAL A 30 -0.26 6.18 6.82
C VAL A 30 -1.32 7.16 6.37
N GLN A 31 -2.20 6.73 5.48
CA GLN A 31 -3.41 7.48 5.14
C GLN A 31 -4.61 6.86 5.81
N VAL A 32 -5.33 7.66 6.60
CA VAL A 32 -6.60 7.26 7.19
C VAL A 32 -7.72 7.78 6.30
N PHE A 33 -8.67 6.93 5.98
CA PHE A 33 -9.87 7.29 5.24
C PHE A 33 -11.11 6.62 5.85
N ASN A 34 -12.26 7.21 5.60
CA ASN A 34 -13.55 6.69 6.06
C ASN A 34 -14.34 6.17 4.87
N CYS A 35 -14.79 4.92 4.95
CA CYS A 35 -15.76 4.36 4.01
C CYS A 35 -16.70 3.41 4.75
N PHE A 36 -17.94 3.30 4.28
CA PHE A 36 -18.98 2.46 4.91
C PHE A 36 -19.22 2.76 6.40
N GLY A 37 -19.00 4.00 6.85
CA GLY A 37 -19.10 4.39 8.26
C GLY A 37 -18.03 3.77 9.15
N ARG A 38 -16.95 3.25 8.56
CA ARG A 38 -15.79 2.67 9.24
C ARG A 38 -14.52 3.39 8.81
N GLN A 39 -13.48 3.31 9.65
CA GLN A 39 -12.17 3.90 9.36
C GLN A 39 -11.17 2.82 8.94
N PHE A 40 -10.39 3.14 7.92
CA PHE A 40 -9.34 2.29 7.37
C PHE A 40 -8.05 3.08 7.26
N CYS A 41 -6.92 2.39 7.42
CA CYS A 41 -5.59 2.94 7.31
C CYS A 41 -4.84 2.24 6.18
N LEU A 42 -4.53 2.96 5.11
CA LEU A 42 -3.56 2.50 4.12
C LEU A 42 -2.15 2.75 4.68
N HIS A 43 -1.38 1.68 4.84
CA HIS A 43 0.00 1.73 5.27
C HIS A 43 0.92 1.57 4.06
N PHE A 44 1.92 2.42 3.96
CA PHE A 44 3.00 2.34 3.00
C PHE A 44 4.33 2.37 3.75
N GLU A 45 5.17 1.37 3.52
CA GLU A 45 6.48 1.24 4.17
C GLU A 45 7.54 0.90 3.12
N ALA A 46 8.66 1.59 3.15
CA ALA A 46 9.88 1.20 2.44
C ALA A 46 10.80 0.46 3.42
N PHE A 47 11.27 -0.73 3.05
CA PHE A 47 12.22 -1.49 3.86
C PHE A 47 13.16 -2.33 2.99
N GLN A 48 14.22 -2.87 3.61
CA GLN A 48 15.14 -3.80 2.94
C GLN A 48 14.71 -5.24 3.20
N LEU A 49 14.39 -5.96 2.13
CA LEU A 49 14.19 -7.41 2.18
C LEU A 49 15.50 -8.09 1.79
N GLY A 50 16.27 -8.53 2.79
CA GLY A 50 17.66 -8.96 2.59
C GLY A 50 18.52 -7.77 2.15
N MET A 51 19.10 -7.85 0.95
CA MET A 51 19.87 -6.74 0.35
C MET A 51 19.07 -5.91 -0.66
N ALA A 52 17.80 -6.23 -0.90
CA ALA A 52 16.98 -5.58 -1.92
C ALA A 52 16.02 -4.54 -1.31
N PRO A 53 16.01 -3.28 -1.80
CA PRO A 53 15.03 -2.29 -1.38
C PRO A 53 13.64 -2.62 -1.97
N VAL A 54 12.64 -2.70 -1.09
CA VAL A 54 11.25 -2.99 -1.45
C VAL A 54 10.30 -1.96 -0.83
N TYR A 55 9.18 -1.75 -1.52
CA TYR A 55 8.04 -1.01 -1.02
C TYR A 55 6.92 -2.00 -0.68
N MET A 56 6.22 -1.76 0.42
CA MET A 56 5.06 -2.55 0.81
C MET A 56 3.88 -1.63 1.08
N ALA A 57 2.72 -2.02 0.55
CA ALA A 57 1.44 -1.38 0.81
C ALA A 57 0.43 -2.39 1.33
N PHE A 58 -0.30 -2.05 2.38
CA PHE A 58 -1.38 -2.89 2.90
C PHE A 58 -2.46 -2.06 3.58
N LEU A 59 -3.68 -2.59 3.62
CA LEU A 59 -4.81 -1.93 4.27
C LEU A 59 -5.05 -2.51 5.67
N ARG A 60 -5.24 -1.63 6.64
CA ARG A 60 -5.68 -1.99 7.99
C ARG A 60 -7.06 -1.42 8.30
N PHE A 61 -7.85 -2.19 9.03
CA PHE A 61 -9.15 -1.81 9.54
C PHE A 61 -9.04 -1.29 10.98
N MET A 62 -9.59 -0.12 11.27
CA MET A 62 -9.62 0.44 12.62
C MET A 62 -10.78 -0.15 13.43
N GLY A 63 -10.67 -1.44 13.74
CA GLY A 63 -11.64 -2.19 14.53
C GLY A 63 -11.13 -3.59 14.85
N ASP A 64 -12.01 -4.53 15.20
CA ASP A 64 -11.64 -5.92 15.47
C ASP A 64 -11.55 -6.79 14.20
N ASP A 65 -11.00 -8.00 14.35
CA ASP A 65 -10.77 -8.95 13.26
C ASP A 65 -12.07 -9.53 12.67
N ASN A 66 -13.13 -9.66 13.46
CA ASN A 66 -14.40 -10.22 13.00
C ASN A 66 -15.14 -9.20 12.11
N GLU A 67 -15.13 -7.93 12.48
CA GLU A 67 -15.64 -6.85 11.64
C GLU A 67 -14.77 -6.66 10.39
N ALA A 68 -13.45 -6.82 10.49
CA ALA A 68 -12.54 -6.67 9.35
C ALA A 68 -12.84 -7.69 8.22
N LYS A 69 -13.21 -8.93 8.57
CA LYS A 69 -13.61 -10.00 7.61
C LYS A 69 -14.83 -9.67 6.77
N LYS A 70 -15.62 -8.66 7.15
CA LYS A 70 -16.76 -8.18 6.35
C LYS A 70 -16.34 -7.33 5.16
N PHE A 71 -15.07 -6.95 5.10
CA PHE A 71 -14.52 -6.10 4.05
C PHE A 71 -13.47 -6.86 3.23
N SER A 72 -13.37 -6.50 1.96
CA SER A 72 -12.25 -6.86 1.10
C SER A 72 -11.66 -5.58 0.51
N TYR A 73 -10.38 -5.61 0.18
CA TYR A 73 -9.69 -4.51 -0.46
C TYR A 73 -8.89 -5.01 -1.67
N SER A 74 -8.63 -4.09 -2.60
CA SER A 74 -7.79 -4.30 -3.77
C SER A 74 -6.80 -3.14 -3.87
N LEU A 75 -5.50 -3.44 -3.87
CA LEU A 75 -4.44 -2.49 -4.19
C LEU A 75 -3.97 -2.77 -5.61
N GLU A 76 -4.08 -1.78 -6.47
CA GLU A 76 -3.63 -1.86 -7.86
C GLU A 76 -2.49 -0.86 -8.09
N VAL A 77 -1.43 -1.33 -8.73
CA VAL A 77 -0.35 -0.50 -9.27
C VAL A 77 -0.16 -0.88 -10.74
N GLY A 78 -0.08 0.10 -11.64
CA GLY A 78 -0.02 -0.19 -13.06
C GLY A 78 0.41 0.98 -13.91
N ALA A 79 1.04 0.68 -15.05
CA ALA A 79 1.48 1.61 -16.07
C ALA A 79 1.68 0.85 -17.39
N ASN A 80 1.61 1.53 -18.54
CA ASN A 80 1.92 0.98 -19.86
C ASN A 80 1.19 -0.33 -20.19
N GLY A 81 -0.10 -0.43 -19.80
CA GLY A 81 -0.92 -1.62 -20.03
C GLY A 81 -0.59 -2.83 -19.13
N ARG A 82 0.35 -2.69 -18.20
CA ARG A 82 0.67 -3.70 -17.17
C ARG A 82 0.14 -3.26 -15.82
N LYS A 83 -0.34 -4.20 -15.02
CA LYS A 83 -0.77 -3.95 -13.64
C LYS A 83 -0.46 -5.11 -12.72
N LEU A 84 -0.17 -4.79 -11.46
CA LEU A 84 -0.20 -5.72 -10.34
C LEU A 84 -1.41 -5.38 -9.47
N ILE A 85 -2.10 -6.43 -9.04
CA ILE A 85 -3.26 -6.33 -8.15
C ILE A 85 -2.99 -7.22 -6.95
N TRP A 86 -3.18 -6.67 -5.76
CA TRP A 86 -3.20 -7.40 -4.49
C TRP A 86 -4.58 -7.28 -3.86
N GLN A 87 -5.20 -8.41 -3.55
CA GLN A 87 -6.52 -8.45 -2.94
C GLN A 87 -6.49 -9.24 -1.64
N GLY A 88 -7.26 -8.80 -0.66
CA GLY A 88 -7.33 -9.48 0.62
C GLY A 88 -8.34 -8.87 1.58
N ILE A 89 -8.35 -9.37 2.80
CA ILE A 89 -9.11 -8.85 3.93
C ILE A 89 -8.22 -7.88 4.70
N PRO A 90 -8.66 -6.66 5.04
CA PRO A 90 -7.83 -5.74 5.79
C PRO A 90 -7.52 -6.30 7.18
N ARG A 91 -6.29 -6.12 7.66
CA ARG A 91 -5.91 -6.58 9.01
C ARG A 91 -6.43 -5.61 10.06
N SER A 92 -6.88 -6.12 11.21
CA SER A 92 -7.25 -5.27 12.35
C SER A 92 -6.04 -4.44 12.82
N ILE A 93 -6.26 -3.19 13.22
CA ILE A 93 -5.23 -2.34 13.85
C ILE A 93 -4.74 -2.90 15.20
N ARG A 94 -5.49 -3.83 15.81
CA ARG A 94 -5.09 -4.54 17.03
C ARG A 94 -3.91 -5.48 16.79
N ASP A 95 -3.72 -5.94 15.55
CA ASP A 95 -2.48 -6.61 15.16
C ASP A 95 -1.35 -5.57 14.98
N SER A 96 -0.18 -5.87 15.54
CA SER A 96 1.01 -5.03 15.36
C SER A 96 1.41 -4.96 13.88
N HIS A 97 1.72 -3.76 13.39
CA HIS A 97 2.20 -3.56 12.01
C HIS A 97 3.45 -4.39 11.70
N ARG A 98 4.30 -4.66 12.70
CA ARG A 98 5.47 -5.53 12.55
C ARG A 98 5.09 -6.95 12.13
N LYS A 99 4.00 -7.49 12.67
CA LYS A 99 3.51 -8.84 12.32
C LYS A 99 3.11 -8.91 10.85
N VAL A 100 2.44 -7.87 10.34
CA VAL A 100 2.01 -7.78 8.93
C VAL A 100 3.20 -7.68 7.99
N ARG A 101 4.19 -6.85 8.36
CA ARG A 101 5.43 -6.70 7.60
C ARG A 101 6.26 -7.98 7.59
N ASP A 102 6.47 -8.59 8.76
CA ASP A 102 7.29 -9.79 8.91
C ASP A 102 6.64 -11.01 8.26
N SER A 103 5.30 -11.05 8.15
CA SER A 103 4.56 -12.06 7.38
C SER A 103 4.38 -11.71 5.90
N GLN A 104 4.85 -10.55 5.46
CA GLN A 104 4.69 -10.04 4.09
C GLN A 104 3.22 -10.05 3.61
N ASP A 105 2.27 -9.79 4.51
CA ASP A 105 0.83 -9.83 4.24
C ASP A 105 0.36 -8.50 3.64
N GLY A 106 0.81 -8.23 2.41
CA GLY A 106 0.56 -6.99 1.68
C GLY A 106 1.18 -6.98 0.28
N LEU A 107 0.87 -5.93 -0.50
CA LEU A 107 1.44 -5.73 -1.82
C LEU A 107 2.91 -5.31 -1.68
N VAL A 108 3.83 -6.21 -2.01
CA VAL A 108 5.28 -5.93 -2.04
C VAL A 108 5.75 -5.70 -3.47
N ILE A 109 6.47 -4.61 -3.69
CA ILE A 109 6.98 -4.19 -5.00
C ILE A 109 8.45 -3.83 -4.86
N GLN A 110 9.31 -4.44 -5.67
CA GLN A 110 10.73 -4.07 -5.73
C GLN A 110 10.91 -2.67 -6.31
N ARG A 111 11.96 -1.96 -5.90
CA ARG A 111 12.26 -0.59 -6.37
C ARG A 111 12.20 -0.43 -7.88
N ASN A 112 12.83 -1.33 -8.63
CA ASN A 112 12.87 -1.25 -10.10
C ASN A 112 11.46 -1.30 -10.72
N LEU A 113 10.57 -2.10 -10.13
CA LEU A 113 9.20 -2.21 -10.59
C LEU A 113 8.34 -1.02 -10.17
N ALA A 114 8.56 -0.47 -8.98
CA ALA A 114 7.92 0.77 -8.55
C ALA A 114 8.32 1.95 -9.46
N LEU A 115 9.59 2.05 -9.84
CA LEU A 115 10.08 3.04 -10.80
C LEU A 115 9.43 2.87 -12.18
N TYR A 116 9.35 1.63 -12.67
CA TYR A 116 8.64 1.32 -13.92
C TYR A 116 7.18 1.80 -13.89
N PHE A 117 6.46 1.55 -12.79
CA PHE A 117 5.07 1.97 -12.65
C PHE A 117 4.88 3.47 -12.38
N SER A 118 5.90 4.16 -11.85
CA SER A 118 5.88 5.61 -11.69
C SER A 118 6.03 6.39 -13.01
N GLY A 119 6.15 5.69 -14.14
CA GLY A 119 6.27 6.31 -15.46
C GLY A 119 7.67 6.84 -15.74
N GLY A 120 8.69 6.22 -15.15
CA GLY A 120 10.08 6.65 -15.22
C GLY A 120 10.51 7.05 -16.62
N ASP A 121 10.68 8.35 -16.81
CA ASP A 121 11.74 8.84 -17.67
C ASP A 121 13.02 8.23 -17.09
N ARG A 122 13.77 7.52 -17.92
CA ARG A 122 15.02 6.83 -17.53
C ARG A 122 16.15 7.84 -17.30
N GLN A 123 15.89 8.94 -16.62
CA GLN A 123 16.94 9.83 -16.16
C GLN A 123 17.47 9.29 -14.84
N GLU A 124 18.37 8.32 -14.99
CA GLU A 124 19.53 8.22 -14.11
C GLU A 124 20.22 9.60 -14.08
N LEU A 125 20.66 10.00 -12.88
CA LEU A 125 21.59 11.11 -12.67
C LEU A 125 22.84 10.97 -13.55
#